data_AF-A0A5Y1YEG7-F1
#
_entry.id   AF-A0A5Y1YEG7-F1
#
_cell.length_a   1.000
_cell.length_b   1.000
_cell.length_c   1.000
_cell.angle_alpha   90.00
_cell.angle_beta   90.00
_cell.angle_gamma   90.00
#
_symmetry.space_group_name_H-M   'P 1'
#
loop_
_entity.id
_entity.type
_entity.pdbx_description
1 polymer ?
#
loop_
_entity_poly.entity_id
_entity_poly.type
_entity_poly.pdbx_seq_one_letter_code
_entity_poly.pdbx_strand_id
1 'polypeptide(L)' 'MKSKYDWLFQLRKCSNKETLEKVAEFNRYKLSDDELEMFNSAADHRLAELTMNRLYDRVPASVWQFVR' A
#
# COMPACT_ATOMS: atom_id res chain seq x y z
N MET A 1 -16.73 -2.26 6.71
CA MET A 1 -15.95 -2.19 5.47
C MET A 1 -14.79 -1.23 5.73
N LYS A 2 -13.54 -1.70 5.71
CA LYS A 2 -12.38 -0.82 5.90
C LYS A 2 -12.21 0.06 4.67
N SER A 3 -11.91 1.33 4.86
CA SER A 3 -11.55 2.22 3.76
C SER A 3 -10.10 1.99 3.32
N LYS A 4 -9.76 2.45 2.11
CA LYS A 4 -8.37 2.54 1.64
C LYS A 4 -7.46 3.24 2.69
N TYR A 5 -7.94 4.30 3.33
CA TYR A 5 -7.13 5.05 4.29
C TYR A 5 -6.85 4.24 5.57
N ASP A 6 -7.82 3.45 6.04
CA ASP A 6 -7.62 2.56 7.18
C ASP A 6 -6.50 1.54 6.91
N TRP A 7 -6.50 0.98 5.70
CA TRP A 7 -5.42 0.10 5.24
C TRP A 7 -4.10 0.85 5.13
N LEU A 8 -4.09 2.04 4.53
CA LEU A 8 -2.87 2.83 4.37
C LEU A 8 -2.23 3.18 5.72
N PHE A 9 -3.02 3.58 6.73
CA PHE A 9 -2.50 3.85 8.08
C PHE A 9 -1.89 2.60 8.74
N GLN A 10 -2.42 1.41 8.46
CA GLN A 10 -1.84 0.16 8.92
C GLN A 10 -0.53 -0.15 8.17
N LEU A 11 -0.53 -0.01 6.84
CA LEU A 11 0.62 -0.27 5.97
C LEU A 11 1.77 0.74 6.17
N ARG A 12 1.47 1.96 6.65
CA ARG A 12 2.48 2.96 7.04
C ARG A 12 3.38 2.49 8.20
N LYS A 13 2.95 1.47 8.97
CA LYS A 13 3.80 0.82 9.98
C LYS A 13 4.88 -0.08 9.35
N CYS A 14 4.72 -0.48 8.09
CA CYS A 14 5.75 -1.23 7.37
C CYS A 14 6.88 -0.29 6.98
N SER A 15 8.08 -0.56 7.48
CA SER A 15 9.26 0.31 7.27
C SER A 15 10.03 0.01 5.97
N ASN A 16 9.73 -1.11 5.30
CA ASN A 16 10.43 -1.53 4.09
C ASN A 16 9.50 -2.30 3.13
N LYS A 17 9.93 -2.42 1.86
CA LYS A 17 9.18 -3.09 0.79
C LYS A 17 8.97 -4.57 1.09
N GLU A 18 9.97 -5.26 1.64
CA GLU A 18 9.89 -6.68 1.98
C GLU A 18 8.77 -6.99 2.98
N THR A 19 8.61 -6.16 4.02
CA THR A 19 7.52 -6.32 5.00
C THR A 19 6.18 -6.05 4.34
N LEU A 20 6.10 -5.05 3.47
CA LEU A 20 4.87 -4.73 2.73
C LEU A 20 4.44 -5.90 1.84
N GLU A 21 5.38 -6.53 1.13
CA GLU A 21 5.13 -7.70 0.27
C GLU A 21 4.64 -8.90 1.07
N LYS A 22 5.29 -9.24 2.19
CA LYS A 22 4.84 -10.32 3.09
C LYS A 22 3.44 -10.07 3.64
N VAL A 23 3.13 -8.83 4.02
CA VAL A 23 1.80 -8.45 4.49
C VAL A 23 0.77 -8.54 3.36
N ALA A 24 1.12 -8.12 2.15
CA ALA A 24 0.24 -8.23 0.99
C ALA A 24 -0.08 -9.69 0.63
N GLU A 25 0.94 -10.56 0.62
CA GLU A 25 0.76 -11.99 0.38
C GLU A 25 -0.16 -12.62 1.43
N PHE A 26 0.07 -12.35 2.71
CA PHE A 26 -0.77 -12.88 3.79
C PHE A 26 -2.21 -12.39 3.72
N ASN A 27 -2.41 -11.10 3.41
CA ASN A 27 -3.75 -10.53 3.28
C ASN A 27 -4.47 -11.03 2.02
N ARG A 28 -3.76 -11.35 0.94
CA ARG A 28 -4.36 -11.87 -0.29
C ARG A 28 -5.14 -13.16 -0.08
N TYR A 29 -4.72 -14.01 0.84
CA TYR A 29 -5.44 -15.25 1.19
C TYR A 29 -6.53 -15.05 2.24
N LYS A 30 -6.56 -13.91 2.93
CA LYS A 30 -7.52 -13.61 4.01
C LYS A 30 -8.66 -12.70 3.58
N LEU A 31 -8.42 -11.80 2.63
CA LEU A 31 -9.37 -10.78 2.21
C LEU A 31 -10.25 -11.28 1.07
N SER A 32 -11.50 -10.81 1.03
CA SER A 32 -12.37 -10.97 -0.14
C SER A 32 -11.93 -10.03 -1.27
N ASP A 33 -12.39 -10.29 -2.50
CA ASP A 33 -11.98 -9.55 -3.71
C ASP A 33 -12.23 -8.03 -3.58
N ASP A 34 -13.39 -7.63 -3.04
CA ASP A 34 -13.71 -6.21 -2.77
C ASP A 34 -12.75 -5.54 -1.76
N GLU A 35 -12.36 -6.27 -0.72
CA GLU A 35 -11.41 -5.76 0.27
C GLU A 35 -9.98 -5.75 -0.28
N LEU A 36 -9.68 -6.69 -1.17
CA LEU A 36 -8.40 -6.79 -1.86
C LEU A 36 -8.17 -5.57 -2.76
N GLU A 37 -9.19 -5.08 -3.46
CA GLU A 37 -9.09 -3.86 -4.28
C GLU A 37 -8.69 -2.65 -3.43
N MET A 38 -9.37 -2.45 -2.29
CA MET A 38 -9.08 -1.36 -1.36
C MET A 38 -7.69 -1.51 -0.73
N PHE A 39 -7.29 -2.74 -0.40
CA PHE A 39 -5.97 -3.06 0.14
C PHE A 39 -4.86 -2.79 -0.88
N ASN A 40 -5.03 -3.24 -2.14
CA ASN A 40 -4.05 -3.04 -3.20
C ASN A 40 -3.82 -1.55 -3.46
N SER A 41 -4.88 -0.75 -3.53
CA SER A 41 -4.75 0.70 -3.68
C SER A 41 -3.97 1.36 -2.53
N ALA A 42 -4.12 0.86 -1.30
CA ALA A 42 -3.33 1.32 -0.16
C ALA A 42 -1.88 0.83 -0.19
N ALA A 43 -1.65 -0.40 -0.65
CA ALA A 43 -0.32 -0.99 -0.82
C ALA A 43 0.50 -0.25 -1.89
N ASP A 44 -0.10 0.07 -3.03
CA ASP A 44 0.53 0.87 -4.09
C ASP A 44 0.91 2.27 -3.59
N HIS A 45 0.01 2.92 -2.84
CA HIS A 45 0.31 4.20 -2.20
C HIS A 45 1.51 4.06 -1.26
N ARG A 46 1.52 3.05 -0.39
CA ARG A 46 2.64 2.83 0.53
C ARG A 46 3.94 2.50 -0.20
N LEU A 47 3.88 1.75 -1.29
CA LEU A 47 5.02 1.42 -2.12
C LEU A 47 5.64 2.67 -2.76
N ALA A 48 4.80 3.60 -3.23
CA ALA A 48 5.24 4.91 -3.71
C ALA A 48 5.93 5.73 -2.61
N GLU A 49 5.38 5.74 -1.40
CA GLU A 49 6.00 6.42 -0.25
C GLU A 49 7.37 5.83 0.12
N LEU A 50 7.49 4.50 0.12
CA LEU A 50 8.74 3.80 0.40
C LEU A 50 9.79 4.04 -0.69
N THR A 51 9.39 4.01 -1.95
CA THR A 51 10.28 4.24 -3.11
C THR A 51 10.86 5.64 -3.11
N MET A 52 10.05 6.64 -2.75
CA MET A 52 10.45 8.04 -2.64
C MET A 52 11.04 8.42 -1.28
N ASN A 53 10.99 7.50 -0.32
CA ASN A 53 11.31 7.74 1.09
C ASN A 53 10.60 8.98 1.67
N ARG A 54 9.33 9.21 1.28
CA ARG A 54 8.51 10.38 1.65
C ARG A 54 7.03 10.00 1.77
N LEU A 55 6.35 10.52 2.79
CA LEU A 55 4.90 10.37 2.93
C LEU A 55 4.16 11.33 2.00
N TYR A 56 3.11 10.82 1.35
CA TYR A 56 2.26 11.60 0.46
C TYR A 56 0.81 11.54 0.95
N ASP A 57 0.11 12.67 0.95
CA ASP A 57 -1.35 12.68 1.12
C ASP A 57 -2.04 12.20 -0.15
N ARG A 58 -1.50 12.60 -1.31
CA ARG A 58 -1.86 12.09 -2.64
C ARG A 58 -0.58 11.85 -3.42
N VAL A 59 -0.40 10.64 -3.94
CA VAL A 59 0.78 10.28 -4.73
C VAL A 59 0.74 11.04 -6.07
N PRO A 60 1.75 11.88 -6.38
CA PRO A 60 1.84 12.56 -7.66
C PRO A 60 1.96 11.56 -8.82
N ALA A 61 1.41 11.90 -9.98
CA ALA A 61 1.47 11.04 -11.16
C ALA A 61 2.92 10.71 -11.57
N SER A 62 3.83 11.66 -11.38
CA SER A 62 5.26 11.48 -11.63
C SER A 62 5.93 10.47 -10.71
N VAL A 63 5.36 10.13 -9.54
CA VAL A 63 5.96 9.13 -8.65
C VAL A 63 5.76 7.72 -9.17
N TRP A 64 4.64 7.45 -9.86
CA TRP A 64 4.32 6.12 -10.38
C TRP A 64 5.35 5.60 -11.39
N GLN A 65 6.09 6.47 -12.09
CA GLN A 65 7.15 6.04 -13.00
C GLN A 65 8.34 5.39 -12.26
N PHE A 66 8.48 5.63 -10.96
CA PHE A 66 9.55 5.07 -10.13
C PHE A 66 9.12 3.80 -9.39
N VAL A 67 7.81 3.56 -9.32
CA VAL A 67 7.24 2.36 -8.71
C VAL A 67 7.26 1.24 -9.75
N ARG A 68 7.99 0.16 -9.44
CA ARG A 68 8.14 -1.04 -10.28
C ARG A 68 7.74 -2.30 -9.51
#